data_AF-A0A9P9N1H6-F1
#
_entry.id   AF-A0A9P9N1H6-F1
#
_cell.length_a   1.000
_cell.length_b   1.000
_cell.length_c   1.000
_cell.angle_alpha   90.00
_cell.angle_beta   90.00
_cell.angle_gamma   90.00
#
_symmetry.space_group_name_H-M   'P 1'
#
loop_
_entity.id
_entity.type
_entity.pdbx_description
1 polymer ?
#
loop_
_entity_poly.entity_id
_entity_poly.type
_entity_poly.pdbx_seq_one_letter_code
_entity_poly.pdbx_strand_id
1 'polypeptide(L)'
;MSHNLNLPATLTKLHTMVDQPYNLGKAVGVLLYNITPLLSTHLDNAVEFRNKVPEALKWTPDFVVTMDQYVAYLRLADGCSERFIQSTETDRQGRQIRKKYMQRYTNVVEAVYKDCIREHLKVAFQSWTDEQTQLFNKGIDKALSGTQWVVYPKKNVVTEAAAEDWAAWIRQQCELLGMGEVRAGRRALEDI
;
A
#
# COMPACT_ATOMS: atom_id res chain seq x y z
N MET A 1 4.46 18.67 16.12
CA MET A 1 3.31 17.77 16.31
C MET A 1 3.30 16.84 15.10
N SER A 2 3.44 15.51 15.26
CA SER A 2 3.29 14.61 14.11
C SER A 2 1.79 14.57 13.78
N HIS A 3 1.40 15.04 12.59
CA HIS A 3 0.07 14.73 12.09
C HIS A 3 0.07 13.26 11.69
N ASN A 4 -0.61 12.43 12.46
CA ASN A 4 -0.84 11.04 12.09
C ASN A 4 -1.88 11.00 10.96
N LEU A 5 -1.65 10.18 9.94
CA LEU A 5 -2.63 9.91 8.89
C LEU A 5 -3.87 9.26 9.55
N ASN A 6 -4.96 10.01 9.67
CA ASN A 6 -6.17 9.53 10.34
C ASN A 6 -7.17 8.98 9.34
N LEU A 7 -7.41 7.67 9.35
CA LEU A 7 -8.23 6.96 8.36
C LEU A 7 -9.48 6.29 8.99
N PRO A 8 -10.27 6.98 9.83
CA PRO A 8 -11.26 6.30 10.68
C PRO A 8 -12.36 5.60 9.87
N ALA A 9 -12.87 6.26 8.81
CA ALA A 9 -13.90 5.70 7.95
C ALA A 9 -13.38 4.51 7.11
N THR A 10 -12.15 4.62 6.59
CA THR A 10 -11.49 3.53 5.85
C THR A 10 -11.22 2.34 6.75
N LEU A 11 -10.67 2.56 7.95
CA LEU A 11 -10.41 1.52 8.94
C LEU A 11 -11.70 0.83 9.39
N THR A 12 -12.78 1.58 9.61
CA THR A 12 -14.10 0.99 9.91
C THR A 12 -14.54 0.05 8.81
N LYS A 13 -14.40 0.44 7.53
CA LYS A 13 -14.72 -0.43 6.39
C LYS A 13 -13.82 -1.66 6.35
N LEU A 14 -12.52 -1.51 6.56
CA LEU A 14 -11.59 -2.64 6.62
C LEU A 14 -11.96 -3.62 7.75
N HIS A 15 -12.36 -3.13 8.92
CA HIS A 15 -12.83 -3.97 10.02
C HIS A 15 -14.04 -4.83 9.65
N THR A 16 -14.97 -4.32 8.82
CA THR A 16 -16.11 -5.13 8.35
C THR A 16 -15.72 -6.28 7.43
N MET A 17 -14.48 -6.32 6.93
CA MET A 17 -13.96 -7.37 6.05
C MET A 17 -13.10 -8.42 6.79
N VAL A 18 -12.96 -8.32 8.12
CA VAL A 18 -12.08 -9.22 8.91
C VAL A 18 -12.43 -10.71 8.73
N ASP A 19 -13.71 -11.04 8.57
CA ASP A 19 -14.16 -12.41 8.32
C ASP A 19 -13.98 -12.87 6.87
N GLN A 20 -13.44 -12.01 6.00
CA GLN A 20 -13.14 -12.28 4.59
C GLN A 20 -11.66 -11.97 4.30
N PRO A 21 -10.71 -12.80 4.79
CA PRO A 21 -9.29 -12.46 4.81
C PRO A 21 -8.71 -12.10 3.43
N TYR A 22 -9.10 -12.80 2.37
CA TYR A 22 -8.69 -12.48 1.00
C TYR A 22 -9.16 -11.09 0.55
N ASN A 23 -10.42 -10.75 0.78
CA ASN A 23 -10.99 -9.46 0.40
C ASN A 23 -10.36 -8.33 1.20
N LEU A 24 -10.14 -8.54 2.51
CA LEU A 24 -9.43 -7.60 3.37
C LEU A 24 -7.99 -7.38 2.88
N GLY A 25 -7.25 -8.46 2.60
CA GLY A 25 -5.88 -8.37 2.07
C GLY A 25 -5.82 -7.62 0.75
N LYS A 26 -6.75 -7.91 -0.16
CA LYS A 26 -6.86 -7.20 -1.44
C LYS A 26 -7.18 -5.72 -1.26
N ALA A 27 -8.12 -5.37 -0.38
CA ALA A 27 -8.46 -3.98 -0.09
C ALA A 27 -7.26 -3.21 0.49
N VAL A 28 -6.56 -3.80 1.46
CA VAL A 28 -5.33 -3.25 2.06
C VAL A 28 -4.22 -3.08 1.02
N GLY A 29 -4.02 -4.05 0.13
CA GLY A 29 -3.04 -3.96 -0.95
C GLY A 29 -3.41 -2.90 -1.99
N VAL A 30 -4.68 -2.76 -2.35
CA VAL A 30 -5.16 -1.73 -3.30
C VAL A 30 -4.95 -0.33 -2.73
N LEU A 31 -5.20 -0.11 -1.44
CA LEU A 31 -4.92 1.17 -0.80
C LEU A 31 -3.42 1.50 -0.85
N LEU A 32 -2.56 0.56 -0.49
CA LEU A 32 -1.11 0.71 -0.55
C LEU A 32 -0.63 1.01 -1.98
N TYR A 33 -1.09 0.24 -2.96
CA TYR A 33 -0.76 0.43 -4.39
C TYR A 33 -1.09 1.85 -4.87
N ASN A 34 -2.21 2.42 -4.41
CA ASN A 34 -2.67 3.73 -4.85
C ASN A 34 -1.97 4.92 -4.15
N ILE A 35 -1.16 4.70 -3.11
CA ILE A 35 -0.41 5.80 -2.45
C ILE A 35 0.49 6.53 -3.44
N THR A 36 1.31 5.80 -4.19
CA THR A 36 2.26 6.36 -5.16
C THR A 36 1.58 7.14 -6.30
N PRO A 37 0.57 6.63 -7.02
CA PRO A 37 -0.08 7.42 -8.06
C PRO A 37 -0.79 8.67 -7.52
N LEU A 38 -1.48 8.58 -6.37
CA LEU A 38 -2.12 9.75 -5.74
C LEU A 38 -1.10 10.84 -5.37
N LEU A 39 0.01 10.44 -4.76
CA LEU A 39 1.14 11.32 -4.45
C LEU A 39 1.70 11.99 -5.70
N SER A 40 1.99 11.21 -6.73
CA SER A 40 2.56 11.70 -7.99
C SER A 40 1.65 12.75 -8.62
N THR A 41 0.36 12.45 -8.74
CA THR A 41 -0.62 13.40 -9.30
C THR A 41 -0.76 14.65 -8.43
N HIS A 42 -0.75 14.53 -7.11
CA HIS A 42 -0.83 15.68 -6.22
C HIS A 42 0.40 16.61 -6.34
N LEU A 43 1.60 16.05 -6.48
CA LEU A 43 2.84 16.83 -6.63
C LEU A 43 2.91 17.60 -7.95
N ASP A 44 2.29 17.08 -9.01
CA ASP A 44 2.21 17.75 -10.31
C ASP A 44 1.24 18.95 -10.31
N ASN A 45 0.52 19.17 -9.21
CA ASN A 45 -0.50 20.21 -9.08
C ASN A 45 -0.21 21.17 -7.90
N ALA A 46 -1.05 22.20 -7.78
CA ALA A 46 -1.01 23.13 -6.65
C ALA A 46 -1.22 22.41 -5.30
N VAL A 47 -0.74 22.99 -4.20
CA VAL A 47 -0.83 22.37 -2.87
C VAL A 47 -2.27 22.08 -2.41
N GLU A 48 -3.25 22.84 -2.90
CA GLU A 48 -4.67 22.68 -2.59
C GLU A 48 -5.40 21.68 -3.51
N PHE A 49 -4.67 21.07 -4.45
CA PHE A 49 -5.24 20.13 -5.41
C PHE A 49 -5.89 18.95 -4.71
N ARG A 50 -6.97 18.45 -5.31
CA ARG A 50 -7.65 17.25 -4.85
C ARG A 50 -7.71 16.23 -5.96
N ASN A 51 -7.23 15.03 -5.67
CA ASN A 51 -7.27 13.91 -6.59
C ASN A 51 -8.74 13.52 -6.87
N LYS A 52 -8.99 13.12 -8.11
CA LYS A 52 -10.22 12.39 -8.43
C LYS A 52 -10.13 11.01 -7.80
N VAL A 53 -11.23 10.50 -7.25
CA VAL A 53 -11.28 9.17 -6.66
C VAL A 53 -11.10 8.11 -7.76
N PRO A 54 -10.02 7.29 -7.74
CA PRO A 54 -9.85 6.20 -8.68
C PRO A 54 -10.98 5.17 -8.54
N GLU A 55 -11.31 4.46 -9.65
CA GLU A 55 -12.36 3.43 -9.65
C GLU A 55 -12.16 2.40 -8.53
N ALA A 56 -10.92 1.95 -8.35
CA ALA A 56 -10.52 0.97 -7.34
C ALA A 56 -10.73 1.44 -5.89
N LEU A 57 -10.92 2.75 -5.67
CA LEU A 57 -11.09 3.37 -4.36
C LEU A 57 -12.48 3.96 -4.14
N LYS A 58 -13.44 3.79 -5.05
CA LYS A 58 -14.82 4.30 -4.89
C LYS A 58 -15.53 3.81 -3.63
N TRP A 59 -15.14 2.63 -3.13
CA TRP A 59 -15.67 2.09 -1.88
C TRP A 59 -15.15 2.84 -0.63
N THR A 60 -14.07 3.61 -0.75
CA THR A 60 -13.46 4.41 0.33
C THR A 60 -12.92 5.77 -0.16
N PRO A 61 -13.79 6.67 -0.64
CA PRO A 61 -13.36 7.97 -1.17
C PRO A 61 -12.62 8.83 -0.13
N ASP A 62 -12.92 8.66 1.16
CA ASP A 62 -12.29 9.37 2.27
C ASP A 62 -10.78 9.11 2.37
N PHE A 63 -10.31 7.95 1.89
CA PHE A 63 -8.88 7.66 1.81
C PHE A 63 -8.19 8.68 0.90
N VAL A 64 -8.76 8.96 -0.27
CA VAL A 64 -8.19 9.91 -1.24
C VAL A 64 -8.15 11.33 -0.65
N VAL A 65 -9.24 11.75 0.00
CA VAL A 65 -9.31 13.06 0.67
C VAL A 65 -8.26 13.19 1.77
N THR A 66 -8.11 12.15 2.60
CA THR A 66 -7.12 12.13 3.69
C THR A 66 -5.70 12.17 3.13
N MET A 67 -5.44 11.42 2.04
CA MET A 67 -4.17 11.42 1.35
C MET A 67 -3.83 12.82 0.80
N ASP A 68 -4.75 13.48 0.10
CA ASP A 68 -4.54 14.84 -0.39
C ASP A 68 -4.18 15.82 0.74
N GLN A 69 -4.94 15.77 1.84
CA GLN A 69 -4.68 16.61 3.02
C GLN A 69 -3.30 16.34 3.64
N TYR A 70 -2.93 15.06 3.76
CA TYR A 70 -1.66 14.69 4.35
C TYR A 70 -0.47 15.08 3.46
N VAL A 71 -0.61 14.94 2.14
CA VAL A 71 0.42 15.37 1.18
C VAL A 71 0.54 16.90 1.16
N ALA A 72 -0.57 17.63 1.19
CA ALA A 72 -0.57 19.08 1.34
C ALA A 72 0.15 19.51 2.62
N TYR A 73 -0.11 18.85 3.74
CA TYR A 73 0.62 19.08 4.99
C TYR A 73 2.13 18.86 4.85
N LEU A 74 2.56 17.72 4.28
CA LEU A 74 3.98 17.42 4.08
C LEU A 74 4.65 18.48 3.21
N ARG A 75 3.99 18.91 2.13
CA ARG A 75 4.44 19.98 1.24
C ARG A 75 4.62 21.30 1.98
N LEU A 76 3.63 21.73 2.77
CA LEU A 76 3.70 22.98 3.53
C LEU A 76 4.80 22.92 4.60
N ALA A 77 4.95 21.78 5.28
CA ALA A 77 6.00 21.58 6.29
C ALA A 77 7.42 21.67 5.69
N ASP A 78 7.59 21.25 4.43
CA ASP A 78 8.85 21.34 3.70
C ASP A 78 9.00 22.66 2.90
N GLY A 79 8.05 23.61 3.02
CA GLY A 79 8.09 24.89 2.30
C GLY A 79 7.85 24.76 0.78
N CYS A 80 7.23 23.67 0.34
CA CYS A 80 7.01 23.32 -1.06
C CYS A 80 5.54 23.58 -1.48
N SER A 81 5.16 24.85 -1.58
CA SER A 81 3.81 25.27 -1.97
C SER A 81 3.58 25.28 -3.49
N GLU A 82 4.63 25.47 -4.28
CA GLU A 82 4.56 25.51 -5.74
C GLU A 82 4.41 24.12 -6.35
N ARG A 83 3.75 24.05 -7.52
CA ARG A 83 3.69 22.83 -8.33
C ARG A 83 5.09 22.46 -8.81
N PHE A 84 5.41 21.17 -8.83
CA PHE A 84 6.58 20.73 -9.57
C PHE A 84 6.25 20.87 -11.06
N ILE A 85 6.78 21.90 -11.71
CA ILE A 85 6.61 22.07 -13.14
C ILE A 85 7.15 20.79 -13.79
N GLN A 86 6.32 20.10 -14.58
CA GLN A 86 6.79 19.10 -15.54
C GLN A 86 7.59 19.86 -16.60
N SER A 87 8.78 20.24 -16.20
CA SER A 87 9.72 21.00 -16.98
C SER A 87 10.07 20.16 -18.21
N THR A 88 10.13 20.81 -19.37
CA THR A 88 10.47 20.21 -20.67
C THR A 88 11.67 19.25 -20.58
N GLU A 89 11.86 18.40 -21.59
CA GLU A 89 12.93 17.37 -21.66
C GLU A 89 14.35 17.86 -21.37
N THR A 90 14.59 19.17 -21.24
CA THR A 90 15.85 19.82 -20.91
C THR A 90 16.08 20.13 -19.42
N ASP A 91 15.07 20.13 -18.55
CA ASP A 91 15.29 20.44 -17.12
C ASP A 91 15.47 19.16 -16.29
N ARG A 92 16.75 18.82 -16.11
CA ARG A 92 17.21 17.69 -15.32
C ARG A 92 17.09 17.95 -13.82
N GLN A 93 17.22 19.21 -13.40
CA GLN A 93 17.24 19.59 -11.99
C GLN A 93 15.83 19.51 -11.39
N GLY A 94 14.81 20.03 -12.08
CA GLY A 94 13.41 19.90 -11.67
C GLY A 94 12.98 18.44 -11.49
N ARG A 95 13.37 17.56 -12.43
CA ARG A 95 13.09 16.12 -12.36
C ARG A 95 13.77 15.43 -11.16
N GLN A 96 15.02 15.77 -10.87
CA GLN A 96 15.72 15.21 -9.71
C GLN A 96 15.08 15.64 -8.39
N ILE A 97 14.70 16.92 -8.28
CA ILE A 97 14.02 17.45 -7.10
C ILE A 97 12.67 16.75 -6.91
N ARG A 98 11.85 16.66 -7.98
CA ARG A 98 10.56 15.95 -7.93
C ARG A 98 10.75 14.50 -7.51
N LYS A 99 11.73 13.78 -8.07
CA LYS A 99 12.04 12.40 -7.70
C LYS A 99 12.39 12.27 -6.21
N LYS A 100 13.19 13.21 -5.67
CA LYS A 100 13.55 13.25 -4.25
C LYS A 100 12.33 13.42 -3.35
N TYR A 101 11.44 14.37 -3.66
CA TYR A 101 10.21 14.57 -2.89
C TYR A 101 9.24 13.41 -3.01
N MET A 102 9.08 12.88 -4.23
CA MET A 102 8.26 11.70 -4.48
C MET A 102 8.71 10.53 -3.60
N GLN A 103 10.01 10.19 -3.63
CA GLN A 103 10.55 9.10 -2.84
C GLN A 103 10.40 9.35 -1.33
N ARG A 104 10.70 10.57 -0.86
CA ARG A 104 10.56 10.92 0.56
C ARG A 104 9.11 10.79 1.02
N TYR A 105 8.16 11.38 0.29
CA TYR A 105 6.76 11.36 0.69
C TYR A 105 6.15 9.97 0.56
N THR A 106 6.47 9.21 -0.48
CA THR A 106 6.06 7.79 -0.58
C THR A 106 6.51 7.03 0.66
N ASN A 107 7.80 7.11 1.03
CA ASN A 107 8.31 6.39 2.20
C ASN A 107 7.59 6.79 3.50
N VAL A 108 7.37 8.09 3.72
CA VAL A 108 6.68 8.58 4.92
C VAL A 108 5.22 8.12 4.94
N VAL A 109 4.51 8.27 3.84
CA VAL A 109 3.08 7.96 3.77
C VAL A 109 2.84 6.46 3.84
N GLU A 110 3.65 5.66 3.15
CA GLU A 110 3.58 4.20 3.25
C GLU A 110 3.89 3.70 4.65
N ALA A 111 4.91 4.23 5.33
CA ALA A 111 5.24 3.84 6.69
C ALA A 111 4.06 4.11 7.64
N VAL A 112 3.50 5.32 7.60
CA VAL A 112 2.36 5.69 8.45
C VAL A 112 1.12 4.86 8.10
N TYR A 113 0.88 4.58 6.82
CA TYR A 113 -0.20 3.70 6.39
C TYR A 113 -0.02 2.27 6.95
N LYS A 114 1.17 1.68 6.80
CA LYS A 114 1.49 0.33 7.27
C LYS A 114 1.34 0.23 8.80
N ASP A 115 1.78 1.24 9.53
CA ASP A 115 1.62 1.31 10.99
C ASP A 115 0.14 1.41 11.38
N CYS A 116 -0.63 2.25 10.69
CA CYS A 116 -2.07 2.39 10.92
C CYS A 116 -2.83 1.06 10.72
N ILE A 117 -2.55 0.33 9.64
CA ILE A 117 -3.12 -1.00 9.39
C ILE A 117 -2.68 -1.99 10.48
N ARG A 118 -1.39 -1.99 10.84
CA ARG A 118 -0.85 -2.88 11.87
C ARG A 118 -1.52 -2.65 13.21
N GLU A 119 -1.68 -1.41 13.64
CA GLU A 119 -2.26 -1.06 14.95
C GLU A 119 -3.74 -1.44 15.03
N HIS A 120 -4.53 -1.08 14.02
CA HIS A 120 -5.99 -1.23 14.08
C HIS A 120 -6.45 -2.67 13.80
N LEU A 121 -5.75 -3.40 12.92
CA LEU A 121 -6.12 -4.78 12.58
C LEU A 121 -5.33 -5.84 13.36
N LYS A 122 -4.45 -5.42 14.30
CA LYS A 122 -3.58 -6.32 15.08
C LYS A 122 -4.33 -7.49 15.71
N VAL A 123 -5.44 -7.18 16.39
CA VAL A 123 -6.22 -8.17 17.15
C VAL A 123 -6.81 -9.23 16.21
N ALA A 124 -7.31 -8.79 15.04
CA ALA A 124 -7.81 -9.71 14.02
C ALA A 124 -6.69 -10.65 13.53
N PHE A 125 -5.52 -10.10 13.18
CA PHE A 125 -4.39 -10.90 12.71
C PHE A 125 -3.88 -11.92 13.74
N GLN A 126 -3.94 -11.59 15.04
CA GLN A 126 -3.56 -12.50 16.11
C GLN A 126 -4.56 -13.64 16.34
N SER A 127 -5.81 -13.45 15.94
CA SER A 127 -6.89 -14.44 16.10
C SER A 127 -7.04 -15.40 14.92
N TRP A 128 -6.39 -15.10 13.79
CA TRP A 128 -6.56 -15.85 12.55
C TRP A 128 -5.86 -17.20 12.55
N THR A 129 -6.46 -18.16 11.86
CA THR A 129 -5.81 -19.43 11.53
C THR A 129 -4.73 -19.25 10.47
N ASP A 130 -3.92 -20.28 10.28
CA ASP A 130 -2.92 -20.35 9.19
C ASP A 130 -3.59 -20.10 7.83
N GLU A 131 -4.73 -20.73 7.56
CA GLU A 131 -5.46 -20.63 6.29
C GLU A 131 -5.98 -19.21 6.06
N GLN A 132 -6.54 -18.58 7.09
CA GLN A 132 -7.00 -17.19 7.01
C GLN A 132 -5.85 -16.24 6.72
N THR A 133 -4.70 -16.44 7.38
CA THR A 133 -3.49 -15.66 7.14
C THR A 133 -2.95 -15.84 5.72
N GLN A 134 -2.94 -17.07 5.20
CA GLN A 134 -2.55 -17.35 3.82
C GLN A 134 -3.47 -16.66 2.80
N LEU A 135 -4.79 -16.71 3.02
CA LEU A 135 -5.76 -16.03 2.17
C LEU A 135 -5.56 -14.51 2.17
N PHE A 136 -5.29 -13.93 3.33
CA PHE A 136 -4.98 -12.51 3.45
C PHE A 136 -3.70 -12.12 2.69
N ASN A 137 -2.61 -12.87 2.89
CA ASN A 137 -1.36 -12.65 2.16
C ASN A 137 -1.56 -12.77 0.64
N LYS A 138 -2.35 -13.76 0.20
CA LYS A 138 -2.76 -13.92 -1.21
C LYS A 138 -3.53 -12.71 -1.74
N GLY A 139 -4.43 -12.14 -0.94
CA GLY A 139 -5.15 -10.92 -1.29
C GLY A 139 -4.21 -9.73 -1.50
N ILE A 140 -3.25 -9.53 -0.60
CA ILE A 140 -2.25 -8.45 -0.71
C ILE A 140 -1.40 -8.64 -1.97
N ASP A 141 -0.83 -9.82 -2.18
CA ASP A 141 0.02 -10.08 -3.35
C ASP A 141 -0.74 -9.86 -4.67
N LYS A 142 -1.98 -10.33 -4.73
CA LYS A 142 -2.82 -10.12 -5.92
C LYS A 142 -3.02 -8.64 -6.23
N ALA A 143 -3.15 -7.80 -5.21
CA ALA A 143 -3.30 -6.36 -5.37
C ALA A 143 -1.99 -5.64 -5.75
N LEU A 144 -0.84 -6.07 -5.20
CA LEU A 144 0.45 -5.39 -5.39
C LEU A 144 1.21 -5.87 -6.64
N SER A 145 1.22 -7.17 -6.91
CA SER A 145 2.02 -7.78 -7.98
C SER A 145 1.18 -8.34 -9.13
N GLY A 146 -0.12 -8.59 -8.89
CA GLY A 146 -0.99 -9.30 -9.84
C GLY A 146 -0.75 -10.81 -9.90
N THR A 147 0.31 -11.30 -9.25
CA THR A 147 0.72 -12.71 -9.21
C THR A 147 -0.19 -13.52 -8.30
N GLN A 148 -0.28 -14.82 -8.54
CA GLN A 148 -1.06 -15.73 -7.71
C GLN A 148 -0.33 -17.06 -7.53
N TRP A 149 0.38 -17.18 -6.41
CA TRP A 149 1.03 -18.43 -6.01
C TRP A 149 0.02 -19.47 -5.53
N VAL A 150 0.38 -20.75 -5.63
CA VAL A 150 -0.43 -21.86 -5.10
C VAL A 150 -0.37 -21.92 -3.58
N VAL A 151 0.76 -21.51 -2.98
CA VAL A 151 0.99 -21.55 -1.53
C VAL A 151 1.52 -20.21 -1.06
N TYR A 152 0.99 -19.74 0.08
CA TYR A 152 1.41 -18.50 0.74
C TYR A 152 1.98 -18.79 2.13
N PRO A 153 2.80 -17.90 2.71
CA PRO A 153 3.28 -18.05 4.08
C PRO A 153 2.14 -18.01 5.08
N LYS A 154 2.26 -18.82 6.13
CA LYS A 154 1.38 -18.85 7.31
C LYS A 154 1.59 -17.67 8.26
N LYS A 155 2.64 -16.89 7.99
CA LYS A 155 3.04 -15.69 8.72
C LYS A 155 2.39 -14.47 8.09
N ASN A 156 1.76 -13.61 8.88
CA ASN A 156 1.08 -12.43 8.37
C ASN A 156 2.09 -11.35 7.96
N VAL A 157 2.02 -10.88 6.71
CA VAL A 157 2.97 -9.86 6.18
C VAL A 157 2.96 -8.56 7.01
N VAL A 158 1.82 -8.14 7.54
CA VAL A 158 1.69 -6.86 8.26
C VAL A 158 2.44 -6.89 9.60
N THR A 159 2.47 -8.06 10.24
CA THR A 159 3.15 -8.25 11.52
C THR A 159 4.61 -8.68 11.36
N GLU A 160 4.94 -9.41 10.31
CA GLU A 160 6.26 -10.07 10.17
C GLU A 160 7.23 -9.34 9.23
N ALA A 161 6.76 -8.55 8.26
CA ALA A 161 7.64 -7.84 7.33
C ALA A 161 8.39 -6.65 7.97
N ALA A 162 8.04 -6.25 9.19
CA ALA A 162 8.62 -5.10 9.89
C ALA A 162 8.64 -3.82 9.02
N ALA A 163 9.83 -3.34 8.62
CA ALA A 163 10.02 -2.17 7.77
C ALA A 163 10.20 -2.51 6.28
N GLU A 164 10.17 -3.79 5.91
CA GLU A 164 10.35 -4.25 4.54
C GLU A 164 9.16 -3.86 3.65
N ASP A 165 9.41 -3.81 2.34
CA ASP A 165 8.34 -3.74 1.36
C ASP A 165 7.49 -5.02 1.40
N TRP A 166 6.17 -4.87 1.47
CA TRP A 166 5.27 -6.01 1.64
C TRP A 166 5.24 -6.92 0.41
N ALA A 167 5.34 -6.35 -0.80
CA ALA A 167 5.38 -7.15 -2.02
C ALA A 167 6.69 -7.94 -2.12
N ALA A 168 7.83 -7.30 -1.79
CA ALA A 168 9.13 -7.97 -1.73
C ALA A 168 9.13 -9.12 -0.71
N TRP A 169 8.64 -8.86 0.52
CA TRP A 169 8.57 -9.88 1.56
C TRP A 169 7.70 -11.06 1.15
N ILE A 170 6.48 -10.82 0.65
CA ILE A 170 5.58 -11.90 0.22
C ILE A 170 6.23 -12.70 -0.91
N ARG A 171 6.78 -12.02 -1.91
CA ARG A 171 7.45 -12.67 -3.03
C ARG A 171 8.57 -13.60 -2.55
N GLN A 172 9.44 -13.13 -1.67
CA GLN A 172 10.54 -13.95 -1.14
C GLN A 172 10.01 -15.20 -0.42
N GLN A 173 8.97 -15.06 0.41
CA GLN A 173 8.37 -16.20 1.11
C GLN A 173 7.70 -17.18 0.15
N CYS A 174 6.96 -16.67 -0.85
CA CYS A 174 6.28 -17.50 -1.84
C CYS A 174 7.27 -18.19 -2.79
N GLU A 175 8.39 -17.57 -3.15
CA GLU A 175 9.44 -18.21 -3.95
C GLU A 175 10.02 -19.42 -3.21
N LEU A 176 10.30 -19.31 -1.91
CA LEU A 176 10.79 -20.42 -1.10
C LEU A 176 9.78 -21.58 -1.02
N LEU A 177 8.50 -21.26 -0.82
CA LEU A 177 7.43 -22.27 -0.76
C LEU A 177 7.18 -22.90 -2.13
N GLY A 178 7.17 -22.11 -3.19
CA GLY A 178 7.00 -22.56 -4.57
C GLY A 178 8.12 -23.49 -5.02
N MET A 179 9.37 -23.27 -4.60
CA MET A 179 10.46 -24.24 -4.82
C MET A 179 10.16 -25.59 -4.17
N GLY A 180 9.53 -25.62 -3.00
CA GLY A 180 9.08 -26.84 -2.34
C GLY A 180 8.00 -27.57 -3.13
N GLU A 181 7.02 -26.83 -3.66
CA GLU A 181 5.95 -27.38 -4.49
C GLU A 181 6.49 -28.02 -5.78
N VAL A 182 7.40 -27.32 -6.48
CA VAL A 182 8.04 -27.82 -7.71
C VAL A 182 8.86 -29.08 -7.42
N ARG A 183 9.63 -29.10 -6.33
CA ARG A 183 10.38 -30.31 -5.91
C ARG A 183 9.46 -31.50 -5.63
N ALA A 184 8.23 -31.24 -5.19
CA ALA A 184 7.22 -32.26 -4.96
C ALA A 184 6.40 -32.60 -6.22
N GLY A 185 6.79 -32.11 -7.40
CA GLY A 185 6.12 -32.37 -8.69
C GLY A 185 4.81 -31.60 -8.88
N ARG A 186 4.54 -30.59 -8.04
CA ARG A 186 3.34 -29.73 -8.13
C ARG A 186 3.70 -28.38 -8.77
N ARG A 187 2.68 -27.56 -9.04
CA ARG A 187 2.83 -26.23 -9.65
C ARG A 187 3.07 -25.17 -8.59
N ALA A 188 3.86 -24.15 -8.91
CA ALA A 188 4.14 -23.02 -8.00
C ALA A 188 3.14 -21.85 -8.16
N LEU A 189 2.58 -21.67 -9.36
CA LEU A 189 1.64 -20.60 -9.70
C LEU A 189 0.28 -21.18 -10.08
N GLU A 190 -0.78 -20.44 -9.77
CA GLU A 190 -2.14 -20.76 -10.21
C GLU A 190 -2.33 -20.38 -11.69
N ASP A 191 -3.16 -21.14 -12.41
CA ASP A 191 -3.54 -20.78 -13.78
C ASP A 191 -4.40 -19.51 -13.75
N ILE A 192 -4.08 -18.55 -14.63
CA ILE A 192 -4.75 -17.25 -14.74
C ILE A 192 -5.99 -17.36 -15.63
#